data_AF-A0A1N7I9U6-F1
#
_entry.id   AF-A0A1N7I9U6-F1
#
_cell.length_a   1.000
_cell.length_b   1.000
_cell.length_c   1.000
_cell.angle_alpha   90.00
_cell.angle_beta   90.00
_cell.angle_gamma   90.00
#
_symmetry.space_group_name_H-M   'P 1'
#
loop_
_entity.id
_entity.type
_entity.pdbx_description
1 polymer ?
#
loop_
_entity_poly.entity_id
_entity_poly.type
_entity_poly.pdbx_seq_one_letter_code
_entity_poly.pdbx_strand_id
1 'polypeptide(L)' 'MKTSVFLEKLQEELEEDQALTLDTNLKELESYDSISLLSVIAFVDENFNKKIDTKHFKDVQTVADLVNIIGKENFED' A
#
# COMPACT_ATOMS: atom_id res chain seq x y z
N MET A 1 7.57 -7.56 8.41
CA MET A 1 6.11 -7.57 8.62
C MET A 1 5.51 -8.63 7.73
N LYS A 2 4.69 -9.53 8.25
CA LYS A 2 3.95 -10.50 7.41
C LYS A 2 3.10 -9.79 6.37
N THR A 3 3.09 -10.28 5.14
CA THR A 3 2.28 -9.70 4.06
C THR A 3 0.79 -9.65 4.42
N SER A 4 0.25 -10.67 5.10
CA SER A 4 -1.15 -10.65 5.55
C SER A 4 -1.46 -9.47 6.47
N VAL A 5 -0.57 -9.16 7.42
CA VAL A 5 -0.74 -8.03 8.35
C VAL A 5 -0.66 -6.70 7.62
N PHE A 6 0.21 -6.60 6.62
CA PHE A 6 0.29 -5.42 5.75
C PHE A 6 -1.01 -5.22 4.96
N LEU A 7 -1.57 -6.29 4.39
CA LEU A 7 -2.82 -6.24 3.63
C LEU A 7 -4.00 -5.81 4.52
N GLU A 8 -4.09 -6.36 5.73
CA GLU A 8 -5.13 -5.96 6.71
C GLU A 8 -5.02 -4.48 7.08
N LYS A 9 -3.81 -4.01 7.42
CA LYS A 9 -3.59 -2.60 7.75
C LYS A 9 -3.85 -1.67 6.58
N LEU A 10 -3.40 -2.05 5.38
CA LEU A 10 -3.64 -1.27 4.18
C LEU A 10 -5.13 -1.19 3.85
N GLN A 11 -5.88 -2.27 4.08
CA GLN A 11 -7.32 -2.29 3.94
C GLN A 11 -7.99 -1.31 4.90
N GLU A 12 -7.57 -1.29 6.16
CA GLU A 12 -8.06 -0.33 7.17
C GLU A 12 -7.76 1.12 6.77
N GLU A 13 -6.55 1.42 6.30
CA GLU A 13 -6.14 2.77 5.87
C GLU A 13 -6.88 3.27 4.62
N LEU A 14 -7.32 2.34 3.76
CA LEU A 14 -8.10 2.63 2.56
C LEU A 14 -9.61 2.58 2.78
N GLU A 15 -10.06 2.27 4.01
CA GLU A 15 -11.48 2.11 4.36
C GLU A 15 -12.21 1.10 3.44
N GLU A 16 -11.51 0.05 3.00
CA GLU A 16 -12.05 -0.95 2.08
C GLU A 16 -12.78 -2.09 2.81
N ASP A 17 -14.01 -2.39 2.40
CA ASP A 17 -14.78 -3.53 2.93
C ASP A 17 -14.24 -4.88 2.45
N GLN A 18 -13.62 -4.91 1.28
CA GLN A 18 -13.12 -6.14 0.66
C GLN A 18 -11.68 -6.44 1.06
N ALA A 19 -11.38 -7.73 1.23
CA ALA A 19 -10.03 -8.19 1.51
C ALA A 19 -9.09 -7.85 0.35
N LEU A 20 -8.02 -7.12 0.66
CA LEU A 20 -6.98 -6.80 -0.31
C LEU A 20 -6.09 -8.01 -0.58
N THR A 21 -5.63 -8.12 -1.81
CA THR A 21 -4.64 -9.11 -2.25
C THR A 21 -3.49 -8.40 -2.94
N LEU A 22 -2.37 -9.11 -3.16
CA LEU A 22 -1.24 -8.56 -3.91
C LEU A 22 -1.62 -8.15 -5.35
N ASP A 23 -2.61 -8.83 -5.94
CA ASP A 23 -3.09 -8.55 -7.31
C ASP A 23 -4.14 -7.42 -7.35
N THR A 24 -4.61 -6.95 -6.19
CA THR A 24 -5.62 -5.90 -6.13
C THR A 24 -5.08 -4.62 -6.76
N ASN A 25 -5.81 -4.12 -7.76
CA ASN A 25 -5.52 -2.87 -8.44
C ASN A 25 -6.05 -1.71 -7.61
N LEU A 26 -5.14 -0.97 -6.98
CA LEU A 26 -5.46 0.18 -6.14
C LEU A 26 -6.19 1.27 -6.93
N LYS A 27 -5.86 1.46 -8.22
CA LYS A 27 -6.50 2.49 -9.06
C LYS A 27 -7.96 2.18 -9.44
N GLU A 28 -8.40 0.95 -9.24
CA GLU A 28 -9.80 0.54 -9.48
C GLU A 28 -10.66 0.62 -8.22
N LEU A 29 -10.05 0.85 -7.05
CA LEU A 29 -10.77 1.05 -5.80
C LEU A 29 -11.40 2.45 -5.81
N GLU A 30 -12.71 2.51 -5.55
CA GLU A 30 -13.44 3.79 -5.46
C GLU A 30 -12.87 4.66 -4.33
N SER A 31 -12.42 4.03 -3.25
CA SER A 31 -11.83 4.70 -2.08
C SER A 31 -10.40 5.20 -2.33
N TYR A 32 -9.76 4.85 -3.44
CA TYR A 32 -8.37 5.22 -3.72
C TYR A 32 -8.27 6.53 -4.51
N ASP A 33 -8.49 7.65 -3.80
CA ASP A 33 -8.28 9.02 -4.29
C ASP A 33 -7.02 9.67 -3.66
N SER A 34 -6.81 10.97 -3.86
CA SER A 34 -5.65 11.73 -3.39
C SER A 34 -5.49 11.75 -1.87
N ILE A 35 -6.57 11.55 -1.10
CA ILE A 35 -6.52 11.51 0.37
C ILE A 35 -5.93 10.16 0.82
N SER A 36 -6.50 9.07 0.34
CA SER A 36 -6.05 7.70 0.65
C SER A 36 -4.61 7.48 0.20
N LEU A 37 -4.20 8.09 -0.91
CA LEU A 37 -2.82 8.14 -1.35
C LEU A 37 -1.86 8.69 -0.27
N LEU A 38 -2.23 9.78 0.40
CA LEU A 38 -1.42 10.37 1.47
C LEU A 38 -1.40 9.46 2.71
N SER A 39 -2.53 8.82 3.04
CA SER A 39 -2.60 7.83 4.12
C SER A 39 -1.64 6.67 3.87
N VAL A 40 -1.64 6.11 2.65
CA VAL A 40 -0.71 5.01 2.30
C VAL A 40 0.75 5.48 2.35
N ILE A 41 1.06 6.70 1.88
CA ILE A 41 2.44 7.25 1.98
C ILE A 41 2.86 7.38 3.44
N ALA A 42 2.01 7.94 4.30
CA ALA A 42 2.29 8.08 5.73
C ALA A 42 2.45 6.72 6.41
N PHE A 43 1.53 5.79 6.15
CA PHE A 43 1.59 4.41 6.62
C PHE A 43 2.92 3.75 6.27
N VAL A 44 3.38 3.91 5.03
CA VAL A 44 4.66 3.34 4.58
C VAL A 44 5.86 4.01 5.27
N ASP A 45 5.86 5.34 5.40
CA ASP A 45 6.93 6.07 6.09
C ASP A 45 7.02 5.64 7.57
N GLU A 46 5.90 5.52 8.26
CA GLU A 46 5.86 5.14 9.68
C GLU A 46 6.26 3.67 9.93
N ASN A 47 5.82 2.73 9.08
CA ASN A 47 6.06 1.31 9.31
C ASN A 47 7.40 0.81 8.76
N PHE A 48 7.93 1.46 7.72
CA PHE A 48 9.12 0.99 7.02
C PHE A 48 10.25 2.02 6.95
N ASN A 49 10.03 3.25 7.46
CA ASN A 49 10.99 4.36 7.40
C ASN A 49 11.43 4.65 5.95
N LYS A 50 10.47 4.50 5.02
CA LYS A 50 10.65 4.66 3.57
C LYS A 50 9.86 5.87 3.10
N LYS A 51 10.58 6.92 2.69
CA LYS A 51 9.99 8.06 2.00
C LYS A 51 9.76 7.74 0.54
N ILE A 52 8.51 7.46 0.19
CA ILE A 52 8.09 7.30 -1.21
C ILE A 52 7.76 8.68 -1.76
N ASP A 53 8.47 9.08 -2.81
CA ASP A 53 8.15 10.31 -3.55
C ASP A 53 6.81 10.12 -4.29
N THR A 54 5.95 11.13 -4.29
CA THR A 54 4.61 11.06 -4.90
C THR A 54 4.66 10.70 -6.39
N LYS A 55 5.77 10.98 -7.07
CA LYS A 55 6.00 10.53 -8.45
C LYS A 55 6.05 9.00 -8.59
N HIS A 56 6.64 8.29 -7.61
CA HIS A 56 6.72 6.83 -7.62
C HIS A 56 5.36 6.19 -7.36
N PHE A 57 4.48 6.89 -6.65
CA PHE A 57 3.11 6.44 -6.43
C PHE A 57 2.23 6.48 -7.68
N LYS A 58 2.57 7.31 -8.68
CA LYS A 58 1.85 7.31 -9.97
C LYS A 58 2.04 6.01 -10.73
N ASP A 59 3.19 5.36 -10.54
CA ASP A 59 3.53 4.08 -11.16
C ASP A 59 2.97 2.89 -10.37
N VAL A 60 2.55 3.08 -9.12
CA VAL A 60 1.88 2.04 -8.32
C VAL A 60 0.49 1.79 -8.89
N GLN A 61 0.25 0.58 -9.37
CA GLN A 61 -1.07 0.14 -9.82
C GLN A 61 -1.66 -0.87 -8.86
N THR A 62 -0.85 -1.82 -8.41
CA THR A 62 -1.28 -2.92 -7.54
C THR A 62 -0.66 -2.85 -6.16
N VAL A 63 -1.23 -3.62 -5.23
CA VAL A 63 -0.61 -3.80 -3.90
C VAL A 63 0.77 -4.44 -4.02
N ALA A 64 0.99 -5.34 -4.99
CA ALA A 64 2.31 -5.91 -5.27
C ALA A 64 3.34 -4.83 -5.65
N ASP A 65 2.95 -3.83 -6.45
CA ASP A 65 3.83 -2.69 -6.78
C ASP A 65 4.26 -1.94 -5.53
N LEU A 66 3.32 -1.72 -4.60
CA LEU A 66 3.60 -1.06 -3.33
C LEU A 66 4.60 -1.86 -2.48
N VAL A 67 4.41 -3.18 -2.37
CA VAL A 67 5.34 -4.10 -1.68
C VAL A 67 6.73 -4.05 -2.33
N ASN A 68 6.80 -4.01 -3.66
CA ASN A 68 8.07 -3.91 -4.39
C ASN A 68 8.79 -2.58 -4.12
N ILE A 69 8.07 -1.46 -4.01
CA ILE A 69 8.65 -0.14 -3.70
C ILE A 69 9.16 -0.08 -2.26
N ILE A 70 8.39 -0.64 -1.31
CA ILE A 70 8.80 -0.75 0.09
C ILE A 70 10.07 -1.59 0.19
N GLY A 71 10.13 -2.66 -0.61
CA GLY A 71 11.23 -3.61 -0.69
C GLY A 71 10.87 -4.91 0.04
N LYS A 72 11.00 -6.02 -0.67
CA LYS A 72 10.59 -7.35 -0.19
C LYS A 72 11.34 -7.78 1.08
N GLU A 73 12.51 -7.22 1.37
CA GLU A 73 13.25 -7.53 2.59
C GLU A 73 12.54 -7.08 3.88
N ASN A 74 11.55 -6.18 3.75
CA ASN A 74 10.74 -5.72 4.88
C ASN A 74 9.57 -6.65 5.18
N PHE A 75 9.34 -7.65 4.32
CA PHE A 75 8.26 -8.60 4.45
C PHE A 75 8.80 -9.97 4.83
N GLU A 76 8.09 -10.65 5.72
CA GLU A 76 8.40 -12.02 6.10
C GLU A 76 7.89 -12.97 5.01
N ASP A 77 8.63 -14.07 4.75
CA ASP A 77 8.19 -15.21 3.92
C ASP A 77 6.89 -15.85 4.44
#